data_AF-A0A836IG54-F1
#
_entry.id   AF-A0A836IG54-F1
#
_cell.length_a   1.000
_cell.length_b   1.000
_cell.length_c   1.000
_cell.angle_alpha   90.00
_cell.angle_beta   90.00
_cell.angle_gamma   90.00
#
_symmetry.space_group_name_H-M   'P 1'
#
loop_
_entity.id
_entity.type
_entity.pdbx_description
1 polymer ?
#
loop_
_entity_poly.entity_id
_entity_poly.type
_entity_poly.pdbx_seq_one_letter_code
_entity_poly.pdbx_strand_id
1 'polypeptide(L)'
;MSFTRNRLLRSAYDELVVVGSRWTRVLAVSPNATEVGPPHVQCHLAHPTITVIPMLHVASIKFYDRVLEYIDHAVKRNKDTLVLLEGICDSEAAGKQQMQEYQNIMRDTALQQTMLAKAEDNTLYSPEVMREICQELGVRYEVLQSIESTVRLQECYLKPKLAAMCGLNLRNHADLDMHEVQRLLEVESAKLYDAGGGLPSSIAVSQLGSFPVIRQHRERKVAQVARMQCTRWFEEETEGEVIIPWGYFHAEGIIRYILEGNKSDSGFMGTHGGGGAPSTGTSGCASAALPSNQGGAKSTMGPGALGTKAAAPGSSSSAVAATEHTPPRLVFVAADELLAKVPFGVPKELIDPSPPEKASGDTKS
;
A
#
# COMPACT_ATOMS: atom_id res chain seq x y z
N MET A 1 -17.50 -8.30 -30.74
CA MET A 1 -16.20 -7.87 -31.28
C MET A 1 -15.25 -7.66 -30.10
N SER A 2 -14.29 -8.56 -29.88
CA SER A 2 -13.32 -8.41 -28.79
C SER A 2 -12.11 -7.62 -29.29
N PHE A 3 -11.88 -6.43 -28.73
CA PHE A 3 -10.63 -5.70 -28.93
C PHE A 3 -9.53 -6.33 -28.08
N THR A 4 -8.86 -7.34 -28.63
CA THR A 4 -7.61 -7.86 -28.08
C THR A 4 -6.51 -6.85 -28.43
N ARG A 5 -6.16 -5.96 -27.49
CA ARG A 5 -5.04 -5.02 -27.66
C ARG A 5 -3.74 -5.83 -27.64
N ASN A 6 -3.21 -6.13 -28.84
CA ASN A 6 -1.85 -6.60 -29.06
C ASN A 6 -0.86 -5.56 -28.52
N ARG A 7 -0.43 -5.71 -27.27
CA ARG A 7 0.64 -4.92 -26.63
C ARG A 7 1.89 -5.80 -26.63
N LEU A 8 2.44 -6.05 -27.83
CA LEU A 8 3.68 -6.77 -28.02
C LEU A 8 4.73 -5.80 -28.58
N LEU A 9 5.91 -5.79 -27.93
CA LEU A 9 7.20 -5.23 -28.38
C LEU A 9 7.46 -3.73 -28.14
N ARG A 10 7.23 -3.22 -26.93
CA ARG A 10 7.97 -2.06 -26.41
C ARG A 10 8.61 -2.45 -25.09
N SER A 11 9.87 -2.09 -24.86
CA SER A 11 10.46 -2.28 -23.54
C SER A 11 9.61 -1.49 -22.54
N ALA A 12 9.50 -1.97 -21.30
CA ALA A 12 8.72 -1.25 -20.27
C ALA A 12 9.22 0.21 -20.09
N TYR A 13 10.49 0.47 -20.43
CA TYR A 13 11.14 1.78 -20.47
C TYR A 13 10.68 2.67 -21.64
N ASP A 14 10.44 2.09 -22.82
CA ASP A 14 9.85 2.84 -23.95
C ASP A 14 8.43 3.27 -23.65
N GLU A 15 7.65 2.46 -22.93
CA GLU A 15 6.31 2.86 -22.49
C GLU A 15 6.36 3.98 -21.44
N LEU A 16 7.29 3.88 -20.48
CA LEU A 16 7.49 4.86 -19.41
C LEU A 16 7.80 6.26 -19.95
N VAL A 17 8.68 6.37 -20.95
CA VAL A 17 9.06 7.67 -21.56
C VAL A 17 7.96 8.24 -22.47
N VAL A 18 7.17 7.38 -23.13
CA VAL A 18 6.11 7.81 -24.05
C VAL A 18 4.81 8.17 -23.33
N VAL A 19 4.48 7.44 -22.27
CA VAL A 19 3.18 7.55 -21.60
C VAL A 19 3.24 8.47 -20.39
N GLY A 20 4.37 8.53 -19.68
CA GLY A 20 4.48 9.26 -18.42
C GLY A 20 3.56 8.70 -17.32
N SER A 21 3.37 9.49 -16.26
CA SER A 21 2.49 9.13 -15.15
C SER A 21 1.03 9.38 -15.52
N ARG A 22 0.18 8.36 -15.34
CA ARG A 22 -1.27 8.41 -15.57
C ARG A 22 -2.00 8.24 -14.26
N TRP A 23 -2.54 9.33 -13.74
CA TRP A 23 -3.17 9.32 -12.43
C TRP A 23 -4.60 8.81 -12.56
N THR A 24 -4.91 7.79 -11.79
CA THR A 24 -6.19 7.08 -11.88
C THR A 24 -6.96 7.29 -10.61
N ARG A 25 -8.23 7.67 -10.72
CA ARG A 25 -9.13 7.74 -9.58
C ARG A 25 -10.06 6.53 -9.59
N VAL A 26 -10.28 5.97 -8.42
CA VAL A 26 -11.26 4.92 -8.14
C VAL A 26 -12.29 5.50 -7.17
N LEU A 27 -13.56 5.33 -7.50
CA LEU A 27 -14.68 5.77 -6.68
C LEU A 27 -15.19 4.59 -5.87
N ALA A 28 -15.42 4.81 -4.57
CA ALA A 28 -16.15 3.85 -3.74
C ALA A 28 -17.64 4.20 -3.79
N VAL A 29 -18.44 3.32 -4.40
CA VAL A 29 -19.86 3.55 -4.67
C VAL A 29 -20.69 2.50 -3.93
N SER A 30 -21.76 2.91 -3.25
CA SER A 30 -22.69 1.93 -2.69
C SER A 30 -23.64 1.42 -3.78
N PRO A 31 -23.70 0.10 -4.06
CA PRO A 31 -24.65 -0.44 -5.04
C PRO A 31 -26.11 -0.33 -4.57
N ASN A 32 -26.32 -0.13 -3.26
CA ASN A 32 -27.64 0.05 -2.66
C ASN A 32 -28.03 1.53 -2.51
N ALA A 33 -27.15 2.48 -2.91
CA ALA A 33 -27.50 3.88 -3.08
C ALA A 33 -28.37 4.03 -4.33
N THR A 34 -29.58 3.49 -4.26
CA THR A 34 -30.65 3.88 -5.16
C THR A 34 -31.02 5.32 -4.82
N GLU A 35 -31.32 6.14 -5.84
CA GLU A 35 -31.91 7.49 -5.72
C GLU A 35 -33.33 7.44 -5.10
N VAL A 36 -33.54 6.64 -4.06
CA VAL A 36 -34.83 6.35 -3.47
C VAL A 36 -34.99 7.27 -2.26
N GLY A 37 -35.34 8.52 -2.57
CA GLY A 37 -35.81 9.47 -1.58
C GLY A 37 -36.03 10.85 -2.19
N PRO A 38 -37.05 11.61 -1.73
CA PRO A 38 -37.14 13.03 -2.07
C PRO A 38 -35.81 13.72 -1.72
N PRO A 39 -35.43 14.82 -2.42
CA PRO A 39 -34.10 15.45 -2.37
C PRO A 39 -33.64 15.96 -0.99
N HIS A 40 -34.36 15.66 0.08
CA HIS A 40 -34.15 16.15 1.43
C HIS A 40 -33.77 15.02 2.41
N VAL A 41 -33.75 13.75 1.98
CA VAL A 41 -33.36 12.58 2.79
C VAL A 41 -32.53 11.60 1.96
N GLN A 42 -31.35 12.04 1.50
CA GLN A 42 -30.33 11.13 0.96
C GLN A 42 -29.46 10.65 2.14
N CYS A 43 -29.51 9.36 2.47
CA CYS A 43 -28.93 8.85 3.71
C CYS A 43 -27.48 8.35 3.62
N HIS A 44 -26.77 8.52 2.50
CA HIS A 44 -25.31 8.30 2.43
C HIS A 44 -24.68 9.28 1.44
N LEU A 45 -24.18 10.42 1.95
CA LEU A 45 -23.57 11.48 1.13
C LEU A 45 -22.08 11.29 0.88
N ALA A 46 -21.39 10.44 1.66
CA ALA A 46 -19.95 10.25 1.54
C ALA A 46 -19.58 9.40 0.33
N HIS A 47 -18.69 9.91 -0.53
CA HIS A 47 -18.13 9.22 -1.68
C HIS A 47 -16.61 9.14 -1.59
N PRO A 48 -16.06 8.33 -0.66
CA PRO A 48 -14.62 8.20 -0.54
C PRO A 48 -13.96 7.78 -1.85
N THR A 49 -12.80 8.34 -2.12
CA THR A 49 -12.06 8.08 -3.37
C THR A 49 -10.65 7.57 -3.10
N ILE A 50 -10.11 6.85 -4.07
CA ILE A 50 -8.71 6.43 -4.07
C ILE A 50 -8.05 6.99 -5.32
N THR A 51 -6.97 7.74 -5.15
CA THR A 51 -6.16 8.27 -6.26
C THR A 51 -4.82 7.57 -6.29
N VAL A 52 -4.53 6.85 -7.38
CA VAL A 52 -3.25 6.20 -7.62
C VAL A 52 -2.40 7.08 -8.53
N ILE A 53 -1.22 7.44 -8.07
CA ILE A 53 -0.25 8.29 -8.77
C ILE A 53 0.99 7.43 -9.06
N PRO A 54 1.19 6.95 -10.31
CA PRO A 54 2.38 6.21 -10.67
C PRO A 54 3.64 7.09 -10.61
N MET A 55 4.62 6.68 -9.81
CA MET A 55 5.84 7.42 -9.52
C MET A 55 7.07 6.74 -10.13
N LEU A 56 8.09 7.52 -10.46
CA LEU A 56 9.44 7.00 -10.61
C LEU A 56 10.27 7.45 -9.41
N HIS A 57 11.16 6.57 -8.96
CA HIS A 57 12.17 6.94 -7.97
C HIS A 57 13.11 8.03 -8.49
N VAL A 58 13.20 8.20 -9.81
CA VAL A 58 13.94 9.27 -10.46
C VAL A 58 13.04 9.96 -11.47
N ALA A 59 12.78 11.25 -11.26
CA ALA A 59 11.92 12.04 -12.13
C ALA A 59 12.36 13.51 -12.15
N SER A 60 11.84 14.27 -13.09
CA SER A 60 12.05 15.70 -13.13
C SER A 60 11.46 16.40 -11.90
N ILE A 61 12.09 17.50 -11.49
CA ILE A 61 11.60 18.39 -10.45
C ILE A 61 10.15 18.80 -10.74
N LYS A 62 9.86 19.18 -11.99
CA LYS A 62 8.51 19.56 -12.44
C LYS A 62 7.46 18.46 -12.23
N PHE A 63 7.84 17.20 -12.42
CA PHE A 63 6.95 16.08 -12.15
C PHE A 63 6.64 15.98 -10.65
N TYR A 64 7.66 16.01 -9.79
CA TYR A 64 7.46 15.93 -8.36
C TYR A 64 6.71 17.14 -7.80
N ASP A 65 6.98 18.35 -8.29
CA ASP A 65 6.22 19.54 -7.93
C ASP A 65 4.74 19.36 -8.23
N ARG A 66 4.41 18.78 -9.39
CA ARG A 66 3.01 18.51 -9.74
C ARG A 66 2.35 17.52 -8.78
N VAL A 67 3.07 16.50 -8.36
CA VAL A 67 2.61 15.53 -7.36
C VAL A 67 2.40 16.20 -6.00
N LEU A 68 3.34 17.04 -5.58
CA LEU A 68 3.26 17.82 -4.33
C LEU A 68 2.08 18.77 -4.35
N GLU A 69 1.92 19.56 -5.40
CA GLU A 69 0.78 20.47 -5.59
C GLU A 69 -0.55 19.73 -5.46
N TYR A 70 -0.66 18.54 -6.06
CA TYR A 70 -1.87 17.75 -5.96
C TYR A 70 -2.16 17.30 -4.53
N ILE A 71 -1.16 16.70 -3.87
CA ILE A 71 -1.30 16.16 -2.51
C ILE A 71 -1.57 17.29 -1.51
N ASP A 72 -0.84 18.40 -1.61
CA ASP A 72 -1.03 19.58 -0.77
C ASP A 72 -2.43 20.18 -0.93
N HIS A 73 -2.90 20.32 -2.18
CA HIS A 73 -4.27 20.78 -2.42
C HIS A 73 -5.33 19.79 -1.92
N ALA A 74 -5.11 18.48 -2.03
CA ALA A 74 -6.03 17.48 -1.51
C ALA A 74 -6.12 17.55 0.02
N VAL A 75 -4.98 17.59 0.71
CA VAL A 75 -4.89 17.71 2.17
C VAL A 75 -5.51 19.02 2.68
N LYS A 76 -5.28 20.15 1.99
CA LYS A 76 -5.88 21.44 2.35
C LYS A 76 -7.38 21.48 2.13
N ARG A 77 -7.88 20.78 1.10
CA ARG A 77 -9.32 20.71 0.79
C ARG A 77 -10.06 19.77 1.75
N ASN A 78 -9.42 18.67 2.13
CA ASN A 78 -10.03 17.64 2.94
C ASN A 78 -9.08 17.16 4.05
N LYS A 79 -9.48 17.41 5.30
CA LYS A 79 -8.76 16.94 6.50
C LYS A 79 -8.63 15.42 6.55
N ASP A 80 -9.58 14.70 5.96
CA ASP A 80 -9.64 13.24 5.86
C ASP A 80 -8.96 12.75 4.57
N THR A 81 -7.83 13.37 4.22
CA THR A 81 -6.91 12.88 3.17
C THR A 81 -5.84 12.03 3.81
N LEU A 82 -5.55 10.87 3.22
CA LEU A 82 -4.55 9.93 3.70
C LEU A 82 -3.61 9.54 2.58
N VAL A 83 -2.30 9.69 2.80
CA VAL A 83 -1.26 9.38 1.80
C VAL A 83 -0.53 8.11 2.20
N LEU A 84 -0.71 7.04 1.43
CA LEU A 84 -0.05 5.75 1.64
C LEU A 84 1.34 5.77 0.98
N LEU A 85 2.38 5.88 1.81
CA LEU A 85 3.75 5.88 1.34
C LEU A 85 4.22 4.48 0.93
N GLU A 86 5.09 4.44 -0.06
CA GLU A 86 5.90 3.28 -0.40
C GLU A 86 7.16 3.24 0.47
N GLY A 87 7.43 2.09 1.09
CA GLY A 87 8.60 1.91 1.94
C GLY A 87 8.48 0.72 2.87
N ILE A 88 9.31 -0.30 2.66
CA ILE A 88 9.43 -1.44 3.58
C ILE A 88 10.11 -0.97 4.86
N CYS A 89 9.46 -1.21 5.99
CA CYS A 89 10.04 -0.90 7.30
C CYS A 89 10.80 -2.12 7.84
N ASP A 90 11.95 -1.88 8.46
CA ASP A 90 12.71 -2.92 9.17
C ASP A 90 11.91 -3.53 10.32
N SER A 91 11.06 -2.72 10.97
CA SER A 91 10.20 -3.15 12.07
C SER A 91 9.01 -2.22 12.25
N GLU A 92 8.00 -2.68 12.99
CA GLU A 92 6.87 -1.83 13.41
C GLU A 92 7.34 -0.61 14.22
N ALA A 93 8.40 -0.77 15.02
CA ALA A 93 8.98 0.32 15.80
C ALA A 93 9.60 1.40 14.91
N ALA A 94 10.34 1.00 13.87
CA ALA A 94 10.88 1.93 12.88
C ALA A 94 9.78 2.69 12.14
N GLY A 95 8.69 1.98 11.77
CA GLY A 95 7.50 2.61 11.19
C GLY A 95 6.88 3.67 12.11
N LYS A 96 6.71 3.35 13.41
CA LYS A 96 6.21 4.30 14.42
C LYS A 96 7.13 5.52 14.59
N GLN A 97 8.44 5.30 14.64
CA GLN A 97 9.43 6.36 14.75
C GLN A 97 9.35 7.32 13.56
N GLN A 98 9.25 6.79 12.34
CA GLN A 98 9.12 7.61 11.14
C GLN A 98 7.82 8.44 11.14
N MET A 99 6.71 7.87 11.61
CA MET A 99 5.47 8.64 11.76
C MET A 99 5.61 9.76 12.80
N GLN A 100 6.34 9.50 13.89
CA GLN A 100 6.63 10.52 14.89
C GLN A 100 7.52 11.64 14.32
N GLU A 101 8.51 11.30 13.49
CA GLU A 101 9.36 12.26 12.80
C GLU A 101 8.53 13.20 11.90
N TYR A 102 7.62 12.65 11.09
CA TYR A 102 6.74 13.47 10.25
C TYR A 102 5.86 14.42 11.07
N GLN A 103 5.36 13.96 12.22
CA GLN A 103 4.62 14.84 13.13
C GLN A 103 5.50 15.94 13.74
N ASN A 104 6.75 15.61 14.10
CA ASN A 104 7.69 16.58 14.66
C ASN A 104 8.04 17.65 13.63
N ILE A 105 8.30 17.25 12.38
CA ILE A 105 8.51 18.17 11.26
C ILE A 105 7.28 19.08 11.12
N MET A 106 6.07 18.54 11.05
CA MET A 106 4.85 19.35 10.89
C MET A 106 4.55 20.31 12.06
N ARG A 107 5.12 20.09 13.24
CA ARG A 107 4.93 20.96 14.41
C ARG A 107 6.02 22.04 14.56
N ASP A 108 7.16 21.88 13.88
CA ASP A 108 8.31 22.79 13.98
C ASP A 108 8.55 23.51 12.64
N THR A 109 8.24 24.80 12.60
CA THR A 109 8.43 25.63 11.40
C THR A 109 9.89 25.72 10.95
N ALA A 110 10.85 25.76 11.88
CA ALA A 110 12.26 25.80 11.51
C ALA A 110 12.71 24.48 10.88
N LEU A 111 12.22 23.36 11.41
CA LEU A 111 12.47 22.04 10.85
C LEU A 111 11.82 21.86 9.47
N GLN A 112 10.58 22.35 9.27
CA GLN A 112 9.95 22.38 7.95
C GLN A 112 10.79 23.14 6.93
N GLN A 113 11.19 24.37 7.25
CA GLN A 113 12.00 25.19 6.35
C GLN A 113 13.35 24.53 6.04
N THR A 114 13.94 23.86 7.04
CA THR A 114 15.16 23.09 6.85
C THR A 114 14.95 21.92 5.89
N MET A 115 13.85 21.16 6.02
CA MET A 115 13.55 20.03 5.12
C MET A 115 13.25 20.51 3.69
N LEU A 116 12.52 21.62 3.54
CA LEU A 116 12.24 22.22 2.24
C LEU A 116 13.53 22.70 1.55
N ALA A 117 14.40 23.42 2.28
CA ALA A 117 15.67 23.89 1.75
C ALA A 117 16.58 22.72 1.35
N LYS A 118 16.68 21.69 2.21
CA LYS A 118 17.46 20.47 1.91
C LYS A 118 16.95 19.69 0.72
N ALA A 119 15.68 19.84 0.33
CA ALA A 119 15.14 19.15 -0.84
C ALA A 119 15.57 19.82 -2.15
N GLU A 120 15.81 21.14 -2.15
CA GLU A 120 16.27 21.87 -3.35
C GLU A 120 17.69 21.45 -3.74
N ASP A 121 18.53 21.23 -2.73
CA ASP A 121 19.91 20.81 -2.87
C ASP A 121 20.00 19.27 -2.85
N ASN A 122 20.76 18.67 -3.76
CA ASN A 122 20.97 17.21 -3.81
C ASN A 122 21.84 16.69 -2.63
N THR A 123 21.82 17.37 -1.49
CA THR A 123 22.74 17.19 -0.36
C THR A 123 22.13 16.40 0.79
N LEU A 124 20.94 15.82 0.62
CA LEU A 124 20.33 15.01 1.67
C LEU A 124 21.20 13.79 2.01
N TYR A 125 21.89 13.24 1.00
CA TYR A 125 22.78 12.10 1.13
C TYR A 125 24.18 12.45 0.62
N SER A 126 25.20 11.71 1.09
CA SER A 126 26.55 11.83 0.54
C SER A 126 26.58 11.29 -0.90
N PRO A 127 27.55 11.71 -1.72
CA PRO A 127 27.74 11.16 -3.07
C PRO A 127 27.84 9.63 -3.10
N GLU A 128 28.45 9.02 -2.08
CA GLU A 128 28.59 7.57 -1.95
C GLU A 128 27.23 6.91 -1.76
N VAL A 129 26.42 7.42 -0.82
CA VAL A 129 25.06 6.91 -0.59
C VAL A 129 24.17 7.13 -1.81
N MET A 130 24.30 8.26 -2.50
CA MET A 130 23.56 8.49 -3.75
C MET A 130 23.95 7.49 -4.84
N ARG A 131 25.23 7.11 -4.96
CA ARG A 131 25.66 6.07 -5.89
C ARG A 131 25.07 4.72 -5.54
N GLU A 132 25.06 4.35 -4.25
CA GLU A 132 24.44 3.11 -3.78
C GLU A 132 22.96 3.06 -4.14
N ILE A 133 22.21 4.13 -3.86
CA ILE A 133 20.79 4.24 -4.23
C ILE A 133 20.61 4.16 -5.75
N CYS A 134 21.44 4.87 -6.54
CA CYS A 134 21.34 4.81 -8.00
C CYS A 134 21.64 3.40 -8.53
N GLN A 135 22.65 2.72 -7.97
CA GLN A 135 22.99 1.35 -8.32
C GLN A 135 21.84 0.40 -8.00
N GLU A 136 21.23 0.53 -6.82
CA GLU A 136 20.06 -0.24 -6.41
C GLU A 136 18.86 -0.05 -7.34
N LEU A 137 18.64 1.18 -7.81
CA LEU A 137 17.56 1.53 -8.72
C LEU A 137 17.88 1.18 -10.19
N GLY A 138 19.10 0.74 -10.50
CA GLY A 138 19.55 0.53 -11.88
C GLY A 138 19.63 1.84 -12.69
N VAL A 139 19.92 2.95 -12.02
CA VAL A 139 20.00 4.31 -12.59
C VAL A 139 21.46 4.70 -12.75
N ARG A 140 21.79 5.34 -13.88
CA ARG A 140 23.15 5.81 -14.13
C ARG A 140 23.46 7.07 -13.34
N TYR A 141 24.24 6.94 -12.28
CA TYR A 141 24.61 8.04 -11.38
C TYR A 141 25.28 9.20 -12.14
N GLU A 142 26.16 8.91 -13.10
CA GLU A 142 26.88 9.94 -13.88
C GLU A 142 25.90 10.76 -14.73
N VAL A 143 24.89 10.10 -15.30
CA VAL A 143 23.83 10.78 -16.06
C VAL A 143 22.99 11.62 -15.11
N LEU A 144 22.55 11.07 -13.97
CA LEU A 144 21.80 11.79 -12.94
C LEU A 144 22.55 13.06 -12.49
N GLN A 145 23.84 12.93 -12.20
CA GLN A 145 24.71 14.03 -11.80
C GLN A 145 24.80 15.10 -12.90
N SER A 146 24.91 14.71 -14.18
CA SER A 146 24.96 15.67 -15.30
C SER A 146 23.68 16.47 -15.51
N ILE A 147 22.54 15.98 -15.00
CA ILE A 147 21.21 16.61 -15.13
C ILE A 147 20.62 17.01 -13.77
N GLU A 148 21.46 17.13 -12.74
CA GLU A 148 21.07 17.43 -11.36
C GLU A 148 20.45 18.82 -11.16
N SER A 149 20.29 19.63 -12.18
CA SER A 149 19.50 20.86 -12.09
C SER A 149 18.02 20.64 -12.42
N THR A 150 17.67 19.48 -12.98
CA THR A 150 16.34 19.23 -13.55
C THR A 150 15.68 17.94 -13.07
N VAL A 151 16.46 16.98 -12.56
CA VAL A 151 16.00 15.67 -12.11
C VAL A 151 16.47 15.41 -10.68
N ARG A 152 15.65 14.69 -9.91
CA ARG A 152 15.91 14.35 -8.51
C ARG A 152 15.56 12.89 -8.23
N LEU A 153 16.14 12.34 -7.17
CA LEU A 153 15.63 11.14 -6.52
C LEU A 153 14.40 11.50 -5.68
N GLN A 154 13.41 10.62 -5.65
CA GLN A 154 12.21 10.75 -4.82
C GLN A 154 12.55 10.94 -3.34
N GLU A 155 13.56 10.21 -2.85
CA GLU A 155 14.03 10.29 -1.46
C GLU A 155 14.65 11.64 -1.11
N CYS A 156 15.34 12.27 -2.06
CA CYS A 156 16.00 13.56 -1.85
C CYS A 156 15.03 14.74 -1.96
N TYR A 157 14.03 14.64 -2.84
CA TYR A 157 13.18 15.78 -3.19
C TYR A 157 11.75 15.64 -2.70
N LEU A 158 11.07 14.56 -3.09
CA LEU A 158 9.64 14.41 -2.85
C LEU A 158 9.32 14.11 -1.39
N LYS A 159 9.97 13.11 -0.78
CA LYS A 159 9.65 12.68 0.58
C LYS A 159 9.89 13.76 1.64
N PRO A 160 11.01 14.52 1.62
CA PRO A 160 11.21 15.62 2.58
C PRO A 160 10.15 16.70 2.44
N LYS A 161 9.76 17.06 1.21
CA LYS A 161 8.70 18.04 0.95
C LYS A 161 7.33 17.53 1.40
N LEU A 162 7.00 16.26 1.17
CA LEU A 162 5.79 15.63 1.69
C LEU A 162 5.75 15.64 3.22
N ALA A 163 6.87 15.33 3.88
CA ALA A 163 6.97 15.37 5.34
C ALA A 163 6.77 16.80 5.87
N ALA A 164 7.35 17.80 5.21
CA ALA A 164 7.27 19.21 5.59
C ALA A 164 5.89 19.85 5.34
N MET A 165 5.18 19.42 4.30
CA MET A 165 3.90 20.03 3.89
C MET A 165 2.67 19.25 4.36
N CYS A 166 2.78 17.92 4.44
CA CYS A 166 1.66 17.01 4.60
C CYS A 166 1.92 15.90 5.63
N GLY A 167 2.92 16.06 6.51
CA GLY A 167 3.40 14.99 7.40
C GLY A 167 2.34 14.33 8.29
N LEU A 168 1.28 15.06 8.67
CA LEU A 168 0.18 14.52 9.49
C LEU A 168 -0.73 13.53 8.71
N ASN A 169 -0.72 13.62 7.38
CA ASN A 169 -1.55 12.82 6.48
C ASN A 169 -0.81 11.61 5.93
N LEU A 170 0.51 11.50 6.15
CA LEU A 170 1.34 10.39 5.66
C LEU A 170 1.14 9.13 6.51
N ARG A 171 1.15 7.96 5.87
CA ARG A 171 1.08 6.65 6.50
C ARG A 171 2.05 5.69 5.82
N ASN A 172 2.91 5.03 6.60
CA ASN A 172 3.87 4.05 6.09
C ASN A 172 3.59 2.59 6.50
N HIS A 173 2.36 2.28 6.93
CA HIS A 173 1.98 0.92 7.36
C HIS A 173 1.24 0.12 6.27
N ALA A 174 1.14 0.66 5.06
CA ALA A 174 0.46 0.00 3.94
C ALA A 174 1.37 -0.94 3.13
N ASP A 175 2.69 -0.75 3.21
CA ASP A 175 3.66 -1.68 2.64
C ASP A 175 3.96 -2.85 3.58
N LEU A 176 4.72 -3.84 3.11
CA LEU A 176 5.22 -4.93 3.93
C LEU A 176 6.28 -4.44 4.92
N ASP A 177 6.36 -5.07 6.09
CA ASP A 177 7.54 -5.01 6.94
C ASP A 177 8.54 -6.14 6.61
N MET A 178 9.77 -6.03 7.11
CA MET A 178 10.81 -7.03 6.85
C MET A 178 10.47 -8.42 7.41
N HIS A 179 9.63 -8.55 8.44
CA HIS A 179 9.18 -9.85 8.93
C HIS A 179 8.19 -10.51 7.96
N GLU A 180 7.28 -9.74 7.37
CA GLU A 180 6.41 -10.20 6.29
C GLU A 180 7.22 -10.60 5.05
N VAL A 181 8.22 -9.80 4.67
CA VAL A 181 9.12 -10.11 3.56
C VAL A 181 9.86 -11.44 3.80
N GLN A 182 10.45 -11.62 4.99
CA GLN A 182 11.16 -12.85 5.35
C GLN A 182 10.26 -14.08 5.24
N ARG A 183 9.03 -14.02 5.78
CA ARG A 183 8.05 -15.11 5.66
C ARG A 183 7.71 -15.44 4.21
N LEU A 184 7.57 -14.43 3.34
CA LEU A 184 7.30 -14.65 1.92
C LEU A 184 8.49 -15.27 1.20
N LEU A 185 9.71 -14.87 1.55
CA LEU A 185 10.94 -15.47 1.02
C LEU A 185 11.10 -16.92 1.44
N GLU A 186 10.74 -17.30 2.67
CA GLU A 186 10.75 -18.70 3.12
C GLU A 186 9.79 -19.57 2.30
N VAL A 187 8.57 -19.06 2.04
CA VAL A 187 7.58 -19.74 1.19
C VAL A 187 8.10 -19.90 -0.23
N GLU A 188 8.76 -18.89 -0.79
CA GLU A 188 9.33 -18.97 -2.14
C GLU A 188 10.55 -19.89 -2.21
N SER A 189 11.38 -19.89 -1.16
CA SER A 189 12.52 -20.80 -1.01
C SER A 189 12.07 -22.25 -1.05
N ALA A 190 11.01 -22.60 -0.31
CA ALA A 190 10.45 -23.95 -0.31
C ALA A 190 9.99 -24.37 -1.72
N LYS A 191 9.27 -23.49 -2.44
CA LYS A 191 8.84 -23.79 -3.82
C LYS A 191 10.01 -23.96 -4.78
N LEU A 192 11.04 -23.11 -4.66
CA LEU A 192 12.23 -23.19 -5.52
C LEU A 192 13.03 -24.45 -5.22
N TYR A 193 13.16 -24.81 -3.94
CA TYR A 193 13.80 -26.05 -3.52
C TYR A 193 13.11 -27.28 -4.13
N ASP A 194 11.77 -27.32 -4.10
CA ASP A 194 10.97 -28.38 -4.73
C ASP A 194 11.16 -28.43 -6.26
N ALA A 195 11.48 -27.30 -6.89
CA ALA A 195 11.77 -27.18 -8.32
C ALA A 195 13.26 -27.37 -8.68
N GLY A 196 14.12 -27.74 -7.72
CA GLY A 196 15.57 -27.92 -7.92
C GLY A 196 16.39 -26.62 -8.03
N GLY A 197 15.79 -25.49 -7.67
CA GLY A 197 16.45 -24.19 -7.55
C GLY A 197 16.72 -23.81 -6.08
N GLY A 198 17.33 -22.64 -5.88
CA GLY A 198 17.55 -22.08 -4.55
C GLY A 198 17.59 -20.56 -4.59
N LEU A 199 17.25 -19.93 -3.47
CA LEU A 199 17.45 -18.49 -3.29
C LEU A 199 18.92 -18.17 -2.99
N PRO A 200 19.40 -16.97 -3.38
CA PRO A 200 20.70 -16.51 -2.93
C PRO A 200 20.74 -16.37 -1.39
N SER A 201 21.93 -16.50 -0.80
CA SER A 201 22.13 -16.46 0.66
C SER A 201 21.82 -15.09 1.28
N SER A 202 21.75 -14.04 0.47
CA SER A 202 21.35 -12.69 0.86
C SER A 202 20.64 -12.04 -0.32
N ILE A 203 19.58 -11.27 -0.01
CA ILE A 203 18.78 -10.52 -0.99
C ILE A 203 18.79 -9.06 -0.51
N ALA A 204 19.27 -8.15 -1.36
CA ALA A 204 19.22 -6.72 -1.05
C ALA A 204 17.75 -6.23 -1.10
N VAL A 205 17.42 -5.20 -0.31
CA VAL A 205 16.06 -4.62 -0.27
C VAL A 205 15.60 -4.18 -1.67
N SER A 206 16.52 -3.60 -2.44
CA SER A 206 16.31 -3.21 -3.84
C SER A 206 15.93 -4.36 -4.77
N GLN A 207 16.35 -5.59 -4.45
CA GLN A 207 16.04 -6.78 -5.23
C GLN A 207 14.69 -7.42 -4.84
N LEU A 208 14.08 -7.01 -3.73
CA LEU A 208 12.80 -7.58 -3.27
C LEU A 208 11.68 -7.43 -4.31
N GLY A 209 11.69 -6.33 -5.07
CA GLY A 209 10.73 -6.08 -6.15
C GLY A 209 10.84 -7.06 -7.33
N SER A 210 11.97 -7.76 -7.48
CA SER A 210 12.17 -8.78 -8.52
C SER A 210 11.44 -10.10 -8.23
N PHE A 211 11.06 -10.34 -6.97
CA PHE A 211 10.32 -11.54 -6.57
C PHE A 211 8.82 -11.33 -6.80
N PRO A 212 8.18 -12.07 -7.72
CA PRO A 212 6.76 -11.88 -8.05
C PRO A 212 5.85 -12.03 -6.84
N VAL A 213 6.17 -12.95 -5.92
CA VAL A 213 5.39 -13.17 -4.70
C VAL A 213 5.41 -11.95 -3.79
N ILE A 214 6.57 -11.33 -3.56
CA ILE A 214 6.70 -10.13 -2.72
C ILE A 214 5.94 -8.98 -3.37
N ARG A 215 6.20 -8.74 -4.66
CA ARG A 215 5.50 -7.69 -5.43
C ARG A 215 3.98 -7.82 -5.33
N GLN A 216 3.43 -9.00 -5.57
CA GLN A 216 1.98 -9.21 -5.49
C GLN A 216 1.43 -8.96 -4.08
N HIS A 217 2.14 -9.36 -3.03
CA HIS A 217 1.69 -9.14 -1.66
C HIS A 217 1.74 -7.65 -1.28
N ARG A 218 2.79 -6.92 -1.67
CA ARG A 218 2.87 -5.45 -1.50
C ARG A 218 1.66 -4.78 -2.16
N GLU A 219 1.43 -5.07 -3.44
CA GLU A 219 0.32 -4.49 -4.22
C GLU A 219 -1.06 -4.81 -3.61
N ARG A 220 -1.27 -6.06 -3.15
CA ARG A 220 -2.52 -6.47 -2.49
C ARG A 220 -2.73 -5.77 -1.15
N LYS A 221 -1.70 -5.69 -0.30
CA LYS A 221 -1.80 -5.09 1.03
C LYS A 221 -2.18 -3.61 0.94
N VAL A 222 -1.54 -2.86 0.05
CA VAL A 222 -1.85 -1.44 -0.18
C VAL A 222 -3.29 -1.27 -0.67
N ALA A 223 -3.71 -2.08 -1.65
CA ALA A 223 -5.08 -2.07 -2.15
C ALA A 223 -6.10 -2.37 -1.03
N GLN A 224 -5.82 -3.36 -0.18
CA GLN A 224 -6.66 -3.72 0.96
C GLN A 224 -6.75 -2.57 1.97
N VAL A 225 -5.62 -1.96 2.36
CA VAL A 225 -5.60 -0.82 3.29
C VAL A 225 -6.41 0.36 2.74
N ALA A 226 -6.24 0.68 1.45
CA ALA A 226 -7.01 1.75 0.81
C ALA A 226 -8.52 1.47 0.82
N ARG A 227 -8.93 0.24 0.46
CA ARG A 227 -10.35 -0.15 0.51
C ARG A 227 -10.93 -0.09 1.91
N MET A 228 -10.22 -0.65 2.91
CA MET A 228 -10.70 -0.65 4.29
C MET A 228 -10.90 0.77 4.81
N GLN A 229 -10.01 1.70 4.46
CA GLN A 229 -10.16 3.11 4.84
C GLN A 229 -11.38 3.75 4.16
N CYS A 230 -11.61 3.50 2.87
CA CYS A 230 -12.82 3.97 2.18
C CYS A 230 -14.10 3.38 2.79
N THR A 231 -14.12 2.08 3.12
CA THR A 231 -15.26 1.45 3.79
C THR A 231 -15.54 2.09 5.13
N ARG A 232 -14.50 2.33 5.93
CA ARG A 232 -14.63 3.00 7.22
C ARG A 232 -15.21 4.41 7.06
N TRP A 233 -14.67 5.21 6.14
CA TRP A 233 -15.18 6.57 5.90
C TRP A 233 -16.62 6.58 5.40
N PHE A 234 -17.01 5.62 4.56
CA PHE A 234 -18.39 5.49 4.14
C PHE A 234 -19.33 5.19 5.33
N GLU A 235 -18.93 4.32 6.25
CA GLU A 235 -19.69 3.99 7.47
C GLU A 235 -19.75 5.16 8.47
N GLU A 236 -18.70 5.98 8.51
CA GLU A 236 -18.61 7.20 9.32
C GLU A 236 -19.21 8.43 8.62
N GLU A 237 -19.82 8.27 7.43
CA GLU A 237 -20.34 9.36 6.58
C GLU A 237 -19.33 10.49 6.34
N THR A 238 -18.06 10.12 6.22
CA THR A 238 -16.94 11.03 6.06
C THR A 238 -16.47 11.05 4.61
N GLU A 239 -16.43 12.23 4.00
CA GLU A 239 -15.77 12.41 2.71
C GLU A 239 -14.26 12.30 2.88
N GLY A 240 -13.61 11.44 2.11
CA GLY A 240 -12.19 11.13 2.27
C GLY A 240 -11.48 10.77 0.96
N GLU A 241 -10.17 10.99 0.92
CA GLU A 241 -9.35 10.59 -0.21
C GLU A 241 -8.11 9.80 0.27
N VAL A 242 -7.93 8.59 -0.27
CA VAL A 242 -6.67 7.85 -0.14
C VAL A 242 -5.80 8.14 -1.36
N ILE A 243 -4.62 8.70 -1.16
CA ILE A 243 -3.64 8.95 -2.23
C ILE A 243 -2.51 7.92 -2.14
N ILE A 244 -2.19 7.29 -3.26
CA ILE A 244 -1.19 6.22 -3.39
C ILE A 244 -0.12 6.65 -4.39
N PRO A 245 0.91 7.42 -3.96
CA PRO A 245 2.05 7.82 -4.79
C PRO A 245 3.12 6.72 -4.81
N TRP A 246 2.87 5.68 -5.60
CA TRP A 246 3.67 4.45 -5.62
C TRP A 246 4.39 4.22 -6.95
N GLY A 247 5.47 3.44 -6.93
CA GLY A 247 6.27 3.09 -8.09
C GLY A 247 5.44 2.67 -9.30
N TYR A 248 5.85 3.14 -10.48
CA TYR A 248 5.13 2.99 -11.76
C TYR A 248 4.76 1.52 -12.04
N PHE A 249 5.68 0.61 -11.73
CA PHE A 249 5.48 -0.82 -11.94
C PHE A 249 4.48 -1.46 -10.96
N HIS A 250 4.18 -0.83 -9.82
CA HIS A 250 3.18 -1.32 -8.87
C HIS A 250 1.76 -0.81 -9.17
N ALA A 251 1.64 0.34 -9.84
CA ALA A 251 0.37 1.05 -9.95
C ALA A 251 -0.74 0.23 -10.63
N GLU A 252 -0.48 -0.43 -11.76
CA GLU A 252 -1.49 -1.25 -12.44
C GLU A 252 -1.94 -2.44 -11.57
N GLY A 253 -1.00 -3.06 -10.84
CA GLY A 253 -1.28 -4.16 -9.92
C GLY A 253 -2.16 -3.72 -8.75
N ILE A 254 -1.82 -2.58 -8.14
CA ILE A 254 -2.61 -1.96 -7.05
C ILE A 254 -4.02 -1.64 -7.54
N ILE A 255 -4.17 -0.96 -8.69
CA ILE A 255 -5.48 -0.61 -9.25
C ILE A 255 -6.31 -1.87 -9.50
N ARG A 256 -5.72 -2.89 -10.13
CA ARG A 256 -6.38 -4.18 -10.34
C ARG A 256 -6.86 -4.76 -9.02
N TYR A 257 -6.00 -4.81 -8.00
CA TYR A 257 -6.38 -5.39 -6.72
C TYR A 257 -7.46 -4.58 -6.01
N ILE A 258 -7.46 -3.24 -6.10
CA ILE A 258 -8.55 -2.40 -5.58
C ILE A 258 -9.88 -2.83 -6.22
N LEU A 259 -9.94 -2.89 -7.55
CA LEU A 259 -11.15 -3.26 -8.31
C LEU A 259 -11.57 -4.73 -8.11
N GLU A 260 -10.62 -5.64 -7.91
CA GLU A 260 -10.91 -7.06 -7.62
C GLU A 260 -11.63 -7.27 -6.29
N GLY A 261 -11.53 -6.32 -5.35
CA GLY A 261 -12.27 -6.35 -4.07
C GLY A 261 -13.78 -6.36 -4.20
N ASN A 262 -14.30 -6.15 -5.41
CA ASN A 262 -15.72 -6.27 -5.74
C ASN A 262 -16.17 -7.72 -5.89
N LYS A 263 -15.24 -8.66 -6.07
CA LYS A 263 -15.55 -10.09 -6.10
C LYS A 263 -15.83 -10.51 -4.66
N SER A 264 -17.01 -11.07 -4.41
CA SER A 264 -17.33 -11.71 -3.13
C SER A 264 -16.20 -12.69 -2.81
N ASP A 265 -15.68 -12.64 -1.57
CA ASP A 265 -14.64 -13.56 -1.08
C ASP A 265 -15.18 -14.99 -1.13
N SER A 266 -15.11 -15.60 -2.31
CA SER A 266 -15.33 -17.02 -2.50
C SER A 266 -14.02 -17.73 -2.15
N GLY A 267 -13.87 -18.04 -0.87
CA GLY A 267 -13.02 -19.11 -0.37
C GLY A 267 -11.54 -19.05 -0.75
N PHE A 268 -10.73 -18.48 0.13
CA PHE A 268 -9.35 -18.92 0.30
C PHE A 268 -9.11 -19.33 1.77
N MET A 269 -9.94 -20.27 2.27
CA MET A 269 -9.46 -21.20 3.28
C MET A 269 -8.58 -22.21 2.53
N GLY A 270 -7.27 -22.13 2.74
CA GLY A 270 -6.34 -23.17 2.32
C GLY A 270 -6.82 -24.51 2.88
N THR A 271 -7.28 -25.38 1.98
CA THR A 271 -7.55 -26.78 2.24
C THR A 271 -6.22 -27.50 2.47
N HIS A 272 -5.79 -27.59 3.72
CA HIS A 272 -4.94 -28.68 4.17
C HIS A 272 -5.77 -29.62 5.03
N GLY A 273 -6.41 -30.58 4.36
CA GLY A 273 -7.07 -31.72 4.98
C GLY A 273 -6.18 -32.95 4.94
N GLY A 274 -6.09 -33.62 6.10
CA GLY A 274 -5.61 -34.99 6.28
C GLY A 274 -4.36 -35.07 7.15
N GLY A 275 -4.35 -35.64 8.35
CA GLY A 275 -5.33 -36.40 9.12
C GLY A 275 -4.58 -37.05 10.29
N GLY A 276 -5.21 -37.19 11.46
CA GLY A 276 -4.61 -37.87 12.62
C GLY A 276 -5.31 -37.53 13.92
N ALA A 277 -6.02 -38.51 14.46
CA ALA A 277 -7.02 -38.46 15.53
C ALA A 277 -6.43 -38.23 16.96
N PRO A 278 -7.28 -38.05 18.00
CA PRO A 278 -7.02 -37.23 19.19
C PRO A 278 -6.61 -38.01 20.44
N SER A 279 -6.04 -37.32 21.44
CA SER A 279 -6.13 -37.74 22.84
C SER A 279 -6.07 -36.58 23.84
N THR A 280 -7.19 -36.40 24.55
CA THR A 280 -7.34 -36.13 26.00
C THR A 280 -6.18 -35.51 26.81
N GLY A 281 -6.47 -34.42 27.52
CA GLY A 281 -5.70 -34.01 28.69
C GLY A 281 -6.11 -32.68 29.27
N THR A 282 -6.82 -32.73 30.40
CA THR A 282 -7.31 -31.64 31.27
C THR A 282 -6.23 -30.76 31.91
N SER A 283 -6.69 -29.62 32.46
CA SER A 283 -6.06 -28.67 33.41
C SER A 283 -5.25 -27.55 32.76
N GLY A 284 -5.25 -26.30 33.21
CA GLY A 284 -5.84 -25.64 34.37
C GLY A 284 -5.50 -24.13 34.26
N CYS A 285 -6.23 -23.30 35.02
CA CYS A 285 -6.11 -21.84 35.13
C CYS A 285 -4.70 -21.23 35.04
N ALA A 286 -4.61 -20.01 34.48
CA ALA A 286 -4.18 -18.82 35.23
C ALA A 286 -4.36 -17.50 34.44
N SER A 287 -5.27 -16.68 34.96
CA SER A 287 -5.19 -15.23 35.20
C SER A 287 -4.61 -14.26 34.15
N ALA A 288 -5.52 -13.39 33.71
CA ALA A 288 -5.25 -12.01 33.32
C ALA A 288 -4.84 -11.13 34.53
N ALA A 289 -4.06 -10.09 34.28
CA ALA A 289 -3.92 -8.95 35.19
C ALA A 289 -3.90 -7.64 34.37
N LEU A 290 -5.04 -6.95 34.39
CA LEU A 290 -5.17 -5.50 34.19
C LEU A 290 -5.41 -4.89 35.59
N PRO A 291 -4.74 -3.79 35.97
CA PRO A 291 -5.08 -3.08 37.19
C PRO A 291 -6.20 -2.06 36.92
N SER A 292 -7.29 -2.19 37.66
CA SER A 292 -8.33 -1.18 37.82
C SER A 292 -8.35 -0.66 39.26
N ASN A 293 -8.36 0.66 39.39
CA ASN A 293 -8.46 1.39 40.65
C ASN A 293 -9.88 1.28 41.22
N GLN A 294 -9.95 1.05 42.53
CA GLN A 294 -11.18 0.92 43.32
C GLN A 294 -11.74 2.26 43.81
N GLY A 295 -13.05 2.22 44.07
CA GLY A 295 -13.75 2.98 45.11
C GLY A 295 -15.19 3.26 44.68
N GLY A 296 -16.27 2.78 45.30
CA GLY A 296 -16.50 2.00 46.51
C GLY A 296 -18.02 1.93 46.79
N ALA A 297 -18.40 1.13 47.79
CA ALA A 297 -19.70 1.08 48.51
C ALA A 297 -20.86 0.19 47.99
N LYS A 298 -20.84 -1.07 48.47
CA LYS A 298 -21.88 -1.87 49.18
C LYS A 298 -23.38 -1.58 48.99
N SER A 299 -24.16 -2.64 48.66
CA SER A 299 -25.28 -3.27 49.43
C SER A 299 -26.23 -4.02 48.46
N THR A 300 -27.03 -5.05 48.75
CA THR A 300 -27.10 -6.15 49.72
C THR A 300 -28.15 -7.12 49.15
N MET A 301 -27.84 -8.42 49.16
CA MET A 301 -28.67 -9.65 49.07
C MET A 301 -30.22 -9.58 49.09
N GLY A 302 -30.86 -10.46 48.30
CA GLY A 302 -32.12 -11.14 48.70
C GLY A 302 -32.93 -11.83 47.57
N PRO A 303 -33.54 -13.03 47.77
CA PRO A 303 -33.65 -14.09 46.76
C PRO A 303 -35.08 -14.63 46.45
N GLY A 304 -35.22 -15.52 45.46
CA GLY A 304 -36.40 -16.41 45.28
C GLY A 304 -36.45 -17.09 43.89
N ALA A 305 -36.09 -18.37 43.77
CA ALA A 305 -36.96 -19.57 43.76
C ALA A 305 -37.53 -19.90 42.35
N LEU A 306 -36.95 -20.88 41.63
CA LEU A 306 -37.26 -22.33 41.59
C LEU A 306 -38.41 -22.71 40.63
N GLY A 307 -38.08 -23.54 39.63
CA GLY A 307 -39.04 -24.21 38.74
C GLY A 307 -38.36 -25.16 37.74
N THR A 308 -38.14 -26.40 38.15
CA THR A 308 -37.55 -27.52 37.39
C THR A 308 -38.58 -28.27 36.52
N LYS A 309 -38.18 -28.73 35.31
CA LYS A 309 -38.50 -30.09 34.79
C LYS A 309 -37.71 -30.44 33.50
N ALA A 310 -37.07 -31.61 33.52
CA ALA A 310 -36.46 -32.35 32.39
C ALA A 310 -37.52 -33.26 31.71
N ALA A 311 -37.38 -33.95 30.56
CA ALA A 311 -36.25 -34.35 29.70
C ALA A 311 -36.74 -34.77 28.28
N ALA A 312 -35.91 -34.53 27.25
CA ALA A 312 -35.50 -35.32 26.04
C ALA A 312 -36.49 -36.18 25.19
N PRO A 313 -36.08 -36.75 24.01
CA PRO A 313 -35.48 -36.17 22.79
C PRO A 313 -36.20 -36.64 21.47
N GLY A 314 -35.91 -36.03 20.31
CA GLY A 314 -36.42 -36.54 19.01
C GLY A 314 -35.89 -35.79 17.77
N SER A 315 -35.25 -36.56 16.89
CA SER A 315 -34.74 -36.28 15.52
C SER A 315 -35.76 -35.60 14.59
N SER A 316 -35.48 -34.96 13.45
CA SER A 316 -34.37 -34.89 12.49
C SER A 316 -34.78 -33.93 11.35
N SER A 317 -33.78 -33.41 10.62
CA SER A 317 -33.88 -32.88 9.24
C SER A 317 -34.58 -31.51 9.10
N SER A 318 -34.18 -30.55 8.25
CA SER A 318 -33.07 -30.36 7.31
C SER A 318 -33.14 -28.88 6.88
N ALA A 319 -32.09 -28.39 6.22
CA ALA A 319 -31.95 -27.06 5.60
C ALA A 319 -31.64 -25.90 6.56
N VAL A 320 -30.43 -25.92 7.11
CA VAL A 320 -29.76 -24.68 7.54
C VAL A 320 -29.36 -23.94 6.26
N ALA A 321 -30.13 -22.88 6.00
CA ALA A 321 -29.85 -21.69 5.20
C ALA A 321 -28.69 -21.78 4.19
N ALA A 322 -29.05 -21.71 2.91
CA ALA A 322 -28.18 -21.09 1.92
C ALA A 322 -27.65 -19.78 2.52
N THR A 323 -26.33 -19.65 2.63
CA THR A 323 -25.69 -18.40 3.03
C THR A 323 -26.17 -17.32 2.07
N GLU A 324 -27.06 -16.45 2.53
CA GLU A 324 -27.40 -15.23 1.83
C GLU A 324 -26.10 -14.47 1.62
N HIS A 325 -25.62 -14.49 0.38
CA HIS A 325 -24.49 -13.69 -0.02
C HIS A 325 -24.91 -12.23 0.08
N THR A 326 -24.58 -11.61 1.22
CA THR A 326 -24.83 -10.18 1.41
C THR A 326 -23.93 -9.44 0.41
N PRO A 327 -24.50 -8.64 -0.51
CA PRO A 327 -23.69 -7.92 -1.50
C PRO A 327 -22.72 -6.98 -0.80
N PRO A 328 -21.53 -6.71 -1.39
CA PRO A 328 -20.56 -5.81 -0.79
C PRO A 328 -21.18 -4.42 -0.62
N ARG A 329 -20.97 -3.81 0.56
CA ARG A 329 -21.52 -2.47 0.90
C ARG A 329 -21.02 -1.36 -0.03
N LEU A 330 -19.80 -1.54 -0.54
CA LEU A 330 -19.16 -0.67 -1.51
C LEU A 330 -18.64 -1.49 -2.68
N VAL A 331 -18.75 -0.90 -3.86
CA VAL A 331 -18.12 -1.36 -5.09
C VAL A 331 -17.13 -0.28 -5.52
N PHE A 332 -15.92 -0.70 -5.87
CA PHE A 332 -14.86 0.18 -6.32
C PHE A 332 -14.87 0.22 -7.85
N VAL A 333 -15.15 1.38 -8.43
CA VAL A 333 -15.21 1.56 -9.88
C VAL A 333 -14.14 2.55 -10.32
N ALA A 334 -13.44 2.25 -11.41
CA ALA A 334 -12.55 3.23 -12.01
C ALA A 334 -13.39 4.44 -12.45
N ALA A 335 -12.93 5.65 -12.14
CA ALA A 335 -13.52 6.84 -12.72
C ALA A 335 -13.28 6.79 -14.24
N ASP A 336 -14.31 7.10 -15.02
CA ASP A 336 -14.22 7.12 -16.49
C ASP A 336 -13.22 8.18 -17.01
N GLU A 337 -12.83 9.12 -16.14
CA GLU A 337 -11.90 10.20 -16.44
C GLU A 337 -10.49 9.95 -15.88
N LEU A 338 -9.50 10.01 -16.76
CA LEU A 338 -8.10 10.11 -16.36
C LEU A 338 -7.89 11.45 -15.63
N LEU A 339 -7.47 11.41 -14.38
CA LEU A 339 -7.31 12.61 -13.55
C LEU A 339 -6.22 13.53 -14.08
N ALA A 340 -5.06 12.97 -14.45
CA ALA A 340 -3.95 13.71 -15.02
C ALA A 340 -3.03 12.79 -15.82
N LYS A 341 -2.34 13.38 -16.80
CA LYS A 341 -1.20 12.78 -17.48
C LYS A 341 0.01 13.72 -17.34
N VAL A 342 1.01 13.30 -16.58
CA VAL A 342 2.19 14.13 -16.29
C VAL A 342 3.45 13.42 -16.79
N PRO A 343 4.24 14.01 -17.70
CA PRO A 343 5.51 13.43 -18.12
C PRO A 343 6.48 13.32 -16.94
N PHE A 344 7.21 12.21 -16.86
CA PHE A 344 8.28 12.08 -15.85
C PHE A 344 9.46 13.02 -16.12
N GLY A 345 9.69 13.38 -17.39
CA GLY A 345 10.72 14.35 -17.77
C GLY A 345 12.14 13.84 -17.58
N VAL A 346 12.38 12.54 -17.78
CA VAL A 346 13.70 11.92 -17.68
C VAL A 346 14.21 11.48 -19.05
N PRO A 347 15.52 11.62 -19.33
CA PRO A 347 16.12 11.08 -20.55
C PRO A 347 16.17 9.55 -20.49
N LYS A 348 16.07 8.88 -21.66
CA LYS A 348 16.14 7.42 -21.75
C LYS A 348 17.47 6.89 -21.23
N GLU A 349 18.52 7.65 -21.50
CA GLU A 349 19.86 7.44 -21.04
C GLU A 349 19.90 7.22 -19.51
N LEU A 350 19.04 7.84 -18.72
CA LEU A 350 19.11 7.71 -17.28
C LEU A 350 18.81 6.29 -16.77
N ILE A 351 17.97 5.57 -17.50
CA ILE A 351 17.36 4.28 -17.08
C ILE A 351 17.75 3.11 -18.00
N ASP A 352 18.29 3.39 -19.19
CA ASP A 352 18.79 2.35 -20.08
C ASP A 352 20.16 1.83 -19.60
N PRO A 353 20.39 0.51 -19.65
CA PRO A 353 21.68 -0.08 -19.30
C PRO A 353 22.79 0.49 -20.17
N SER A 354 23.96 0.74 -19.57
CA SER A 354 25.13 1.19 -20.33
C SER A 354 25.45 0.19 -21.45
N PRO A 355 25.74 0.65 -22.67
CA PRO A 355 26.19 -0.26 -23.72
C PRO A 355 27.42 -1.03 -23.21
N PRO A 356 27.52 -2.35 -23.48
CA PRO A 356 28.66 -3.12 -23.04
C PRO A 356 29.93 -2.47 -23.57
N GLU A 357 30.91 -2.25 -22.69
CA GLU A 357 32.23 -1.80 -23.10
C GLU A 357 32.70 -2.73 -24.21
N LYS A 358 32.96 -2.18 -25.40
CA LYS A 358 33.61 -2.93 -26.46
C LYS A 358 34.91 -3.43 -25.87
N ALA A 359 35.01 -4.74 -25.64
CA ALA A 359 36.25 -5.39 -25.26
C ALA A 359 37.35 -4.85 -26.18
N SER A 360 38.25 -4.06 -25.60
CA SER A 360 39.41 -3.53 -26.29
C SER A 360 40.20 -4.73 -26.78
N GLY A 361 40.08 -5.02 -28.08
CA GLY A 361 40.91 -6.00 -28.73
C GLY A 361 42.35 -5.52 -28.70
N ASP A 362 43.13 -6.10 -27.81
CA ASP A 362 44.59 -6.12 -27.87
C ASP A 362 45.03 -7.56 -28.17
N THR A 363 44.81 -8.01 -29.40
CA THR A 363 45.71 -9.01 -30.00
C THR A 363 46.93 -8.27 -30.54
N LYS A 364 47.95 -8.09 -29.70
CA LYS A 364 49.30 -7.85 -30.20
C LYS A 364 49.84 -9.15 -30.79
N SER A 365 50.09 -9.13 -32.09
CA SER A 365 50.94 -10.09 -32.80
C SER A 365 52.41 -9.76 -32.57
#